data_AF-N1UU51-F1
#
_entry.id   AF-N1UU51-F1
#
_cell.length_a   1.000
_cell.length_b   1.000
_cell.length_c   1.000
_cell.angle_alpha   90.00
_cell.angle_beta   90.00
_cell.angle_gamma   90.00
#
_symmetry.space_group_name_H-M   'P 1'
#
loop_
_entity.id
_entity.type
_entity.pdbx_description
1 polymer ?
#
loop_
_entity_poly.entity_id
_entity_poly.type
_entity_poly.pdbx_seq_one_letter_code
_entity_poly.pdbx_strand_id
1 'polypeptide(L)' 'MAKVRVHELAKELGITSKDAVAKLQELGEFVRSASSTIEAPVVKKLRDAYPAAGAKTETAPAARQAP' A
#
# COMPACT_ATOMS: atom_id res chain seq x y z
N MET A 1 19.18 3.48 -3.87
CA MET A 1 17.97 3.50 -3.01
C MET A 1 17.63 2.05 -2.68
N ALA A 2 17.70 1.66 -1.41
CA ALA A 2 17.37 0.29 -1.02
C ALA A 2 15.86 0.09 -1.20
N LYS A 3 15.48 -0.82 -2.10
CA LYS A 3 14.08 -1.12 -2.37
C LYS A 3 13.53 -1.97 -1.22
N VAL A 4 12.33 -1.64 -0.74
CA VAL A 4 11.69 -2.34 0.40
C VAL A 4 11.01 -3.61 -0.12
N ARG A 5 11.07 -4.69 0.66
CA ARG A 5 10.34 -5.93 0.36
C ARG A 5 8.96 -5.92 1.02
N VAL A 6 8.00 -6.61 0.40
CA VAL A 6 6.60 -6.63 0.87
C VAL A 6 6.48 -7.12 2.32
N HIS A 7 7.21 -8.16 2.71
CA HIS A 7 7.16 -8.68 4.10
C HIS A 7 7.70 -7.70 5.14
N GLU A 8 8.70 -6.89 4.80
CA GLU A 8 9.25 -5.88 5.72
C GLU A 8 8.22 -4.75 5.89
N LEU A 9 7.61 -4.31 4.79
CA LEU A 9 6.54 -3.32 4.84
C LEU A 9 5.31 -3.82 5.60
N ALA A 10 4.95 -5.09 5.42
CA ALA A 10 3.85 -5.72 6.14
C ALA A 10 4.11 -5.73 7.65
N LYS A 11 5.35 -6.05 8.09
CA LYS A 11 5.75 -5.99 9.50
C LYS A 11 5.69 -4.57 10.06
N GLU A 12 6.16 -3.56 9.31
CA GLU A 12 6.06 -2.15 9.73
C GLU A 12 4.62 -1.70 9.92
N LEU A 13 3.71 -2.20 9.09
CA LEU A 13 2.28 -1.88 9.12
C LEU A 13 1.49 -2.75 10.11
N GLY A 14 2.11 -3.77 10.71
CA GLY A 14 1.44 -4.71 11.61
C GLY A 14 0.43 -5.63 10.92
N ILE A 15 0.56 -5.83 9.61
CA ILE A 15 -0.32 -6.70 8.80
C ILE A 15 0.42 -7.97 8.37
N THR A 16 -0.33 -8.99 7.95
CA THR A 16 0.30 -10.21 7.45
C THR A 16 0.88 -9.98 6.04
N SER A 17 1.91 -10.75 5.70
CA SER A 17 2.47 -10.75 4.34
C SER A 17 1.42 -11.11 3.27
N LYS A 18 0.39 -11.88 3.64
CA LYS A 18 -0.69 -12.29 2.76
C LYS A 18 -1.66 -11.14 2.51
N ASP A 19 -2.03 -10.39 3.56
CA ASP A 19 -2.85 -9.19 3.46
C ASP A 19 -2.15 -8.10 2.64
N ALA A 20 -0.86 -7.88 2.88
CA ALA A 20 -0.06 -6.93 2.10
C ALA A 20 -0.06 -7.26 0.60
N VAL A 21 0.16 -8.53 0.24
CA VAL A 21 0.13 -8.98 -1.16
C VAL A 21 -1.27 -8.83 -1.76
N ALA A 22 -2.32 -9.23 -1.03
CA ALA A 22 -3.69 -9.11 -1.50
C ALA A 22 -4.05 -7.64 -1.75
N LYS A 23 -3.69 -6.73 -0.84
CA LYS A 23 -3.99 -5.30 -1.01
C LYS A 23 -3.25 -4.68 -2.18
N LEU A 24 -1.99 -5.05 -2.39
CA LEU A 24 -1.24 -4.61 -3.56
C LEU A 24 -1.94 -5.06 -4.85
N GLN A 25 -2.44 -6.30 -4.91
CA GLN A 25 -3.20 -6.78 -6.08
C GLN A 25 -4.51 -6.01 -6.28
N GLU A 26 -5.26 -5.70 -5.22
CA GLU A 26 -6.47 -4.85 -5.30
C GLU A 26 -6.17 -3.44 -5.84
N LEU A 27 -4.98 -2.90 -5.52
CA LEU A 27 -4.51 -1.60 -5.98
C LEU A 27 -3.91 -1.63 -7.41
N GLY A 28 -3.96 -2.78 -8.09
CA GLY A 28 -3.43 -2.97 -9.44
C GLY A 28 -1.92 -3.27 -9.50
N GLU A 29 -1.29 -3.60 -8.36
CA GLU A 29 0.14 -3.92 -8.25
C GLU A 29 0.33 -5.43 -8.01
N PHE A 30 0.77 -6.15 -9.04
CA PHE A 30 0.96 -7.60 -8.97
C PHE A 30 2.36 -7.96 -8.44
N VAL A 31 2.44 -8.31 -7.16
CA VAL A 31 3.66 -8.84 -6.54
C VAL A 31 3.67 -10.37 -6.57
N ARG A 32 4.84 -10.96 -6.85
CA ARG A 32 4.98 -12.43 -7.00
C ARG A 32 4.99 -13.18 -5.67
N SER A 33 5.53 -12.58 -4.62
CA SER A 33 5.54 -13.15 -3.26
C SER A 33 5.92 -12.07 -2.24
N ALA A 34 5.80 -12.38 -0.94
CA ALA A 34 6.20 -11.48 0.15
C ALA A 34 7.70 -11.09 0.10
N SER A 35 8.52 -11.91 -0.54
CA SER A 35 9.94 -11.63 -0.78
C SER A 35 10.20 -10.73 -2.00
N SER A 36 9.17 -10.41 -2.79
CA SER A 36 9.29 -9.48 -3.89
C SER A 36 9.58 -8.07 -3.37
N THR A 37 10.37 -7.38 -4.16
CA THR A 37 10.84 -6.02 -3.89
C THR A 37 9.93 -5.05 -4.63
N ILE A 38 9.50 -3.99 -3.96
CA ILE A 38 8.53 -3.02 -4.48
C ILE A 38 9.12 -1.62 -4.58
N GLU A 39 8.66 -0.86 -5.56
CA GLU A 39 9.12 0.51 -5.81
C GLU A 39 8.52 1.50 -4.79
N ALA A 40 9.19 2.63 -4.59
CA ALA A 40 8.76 3.68 -3.67
C ALA A 40 7.26 4.11 -3.82
N PRO A 41 6.69 4.30 -5.03
CA PRO A 41 5.25 4.61 -5.17
C PRO A 41 4.33 3.50 -4.66
N VAL A 42 4.73 2.22 -4.80
CA VAL A 42 3.96 1.05 -4.37
C VAL A 42 3.95 0.94 -2.85
N VAL A 43 5.11 1.17 -2.24
CA VAL A 43 5.25 1.27 -0.78
C VAL A 43 4.33 2.37 -0.24
N LYS A 44 4.33 3.53 -0.90
CA LYS A 44 3.51 4.67 -0.48
C LYS A 44 2.01 4.38 -0.59
N LYS A 45 1.56 3.75 -1.69
CA LYS A 45 0.16 3.29 -1.85
C LYS A 45 -0.26 2.29 -0.77
N LEU A 46 0.60 1.33 -0.42
CA LEU A 46 0.26 0.34 0.61
C LEU A 46 0.20 0.97 2.01
N ARG A 47 1.13 1.87 2.34
CA ARG A 47 1.11 2.63 3.61
C ARG A 47 -0.11 3.56 3.70
N ASP A 48 -0.53 4.14 2.58
CA ASP A 48 -1.74 4.97 2.49
C ASP A 48 -3.02 4.14 2.67
N ALA A 49 -3.06 2.93 2.11
CA ALA A 49 -4.17 2.00 2.26
C ALA A 49 -4.28 1.38 3.69
N TYR A 50 -3.17 1.31 4.41
CA TYR A 50 -3.11 0.88 5.81
C TYR A 50 -2.55 2.01 6.67
N PRO A 51 -3.34 3.04 6.97
CA PRO A 51 -2.89 4.09 7.86
C PRO A 51 -2.61 3.44 9.22
N ALA A 52 -1.33 3.39 9.61
CA ALA A 52 -0.95 3.17 10.99
C ALA A 52 -1.82 4.11 11.83
N ALA A 53 -2.61 3.55 12.75
CA ALA A 53 -3.68 4.22 13.48
C ALA A 53 -3.36 5.69 13.77
N GLY A 54 -3.87 6.62 12.94
CA GLY A 54 -3.52 8.04 13.07
C GLY A 54 -3.94 8.96 11.95
N ALA A 55 -4.03 8.51 10.70
CA ALA A 55 -4.46 9.38 9.60
C ALA A 55 -5.61 8.74 8.80
N LYS A 56 -6.83 8.93 9.30
CA LYS A 56 -7.98 9.05 8.42
C LYS A 56 -7.76 10.31 7.58
N THR A 57 -7.40 10.15 6.32
CA THR A 57 -7.60 11.18 5.31
C THR A 57 -7.96 10.40 4.05
N GLU A 58 -9.21 9.98 3.91
CA GLU A 58 -10.24 10.86 3.32
C GLU A 58 -9.63 11.68 2.18
N THR A 59 -9.33 11.02 1.06
CA THR A 59 -9.24 11.70 -0.23
C THR A 59 -9.98 10.92 -1.32
N ALA A 60 -11.27 10.74 -1.10
CA ALA A 60 -12.25 11.07 -2.12
C ALA A 60 -13.30 11.95 -1.41
N PRO A 61 -13.74 13.10 -1.95
CA PRO A 61 -13.89 13.36 -3.38
C PRO A 61 -13.48 14.79 -3.83
N ALA A 62 -12.71 14.95 -4.91
CA ALA A 62 -12.55 16.25 -5.55
C ALA A 62 -12.31 16.13 -7.07
N ALA A 63 -13.32 15.65 -7.78
CA ALA A 63 -13.62 16.14 -9.12
C ALA A 63 -15.09 16.56 -9.15
N ARG A 64 -15.37 17.65 -8.43
CA ARG A 64 -16.54 18.49 -8.64
C ARG A 64 -16.27 19.23 -9.95
N GLN A 65 -16.99 18.95 -11.04
CA GLN A 65 -17.50 19.93 -12.02
C GLN A 65 -18.63 19.29 -12.86
N ALA A 66 -19.87 19.49 -12.41
CA ALA A 66 -21.03 19.79 -13.25
C ALA A 66 -21.61 21.09 -12.65
N PRO A 67 -22.16 22.02 -13.45
CA PRO A 67 -23.31 21.79 -14.32
C PRO A 67 -23.00 21.55 -15.80
#